data_AF-A0A9R0J722-F1
#
_entry.id   AF-A0A9R0J722-F1
#
_cell.length_a   1.000
_cell.length_b   1.000
_cell.length_c   1.000
_cell.angle_alpha   90.00
_cell.angle_beta   90.00
_cell.angle_gamma   90.00
#
_symmetry.space_group_name_H-M   'P 1'
#
loop_
_entity.id
_entity.type
_entity.pdbx_description
1 polymer ?
#
loop_
_entity_poly.entity_id
_entity_poly.type
_entity_poly.pdbx_seq_one_letter_code
_entity_poly.pdbx_strand_id
1 'polypeptide(L)'
;MPGVPRIIEWDHLDRPTGKWATDYKNHIGEISRAKVSILIRTWEDVSQGIKDTLWEDVKREFHITDETKKEVVLKSCDKRWREFKSRLATGWIRGTRKRPKDEKMPYDLYSYITKDIWKEFVKIRTSEEAEEISEKARQSQSFNIYPHHMGQKSYA
;
A
#
# COMPACT_ATOMS: atom_id res chain seq x y z
N MET A 1 10.85 30.70 4.34
CA MET A 1 10.28 30.86 2.98
C MET A 1 9.02 30.03 2.94
N PRO A 2 7.83 30.59 2.62
CA PRO A 2 6.66 29.75 2.41
C PRO A 2 6.97 28.83 1.22
N GLY A 3 6.96 27.52 1.47
CA GLY A 3 7.29 26.51 0.46
C GLY A 3 6.32 26.59 -0.71
N VAL A 4 6.82 26.40 -1.92
CA VAL A 4 6.01 26.32 -3.14
C VAL A 4 4.85 25.34 -2.92
N PRO A 5 3.58 25.72 -3.19
CA PRO A 5 2.44 24.83 -2.99
C PRO A 5 2.61 23.57 -3.86
N ARG A 6 2.44 22.40 -3.25
CA ARG A 6 2.62 21.10 -3.90
C ARG A 6 1.36 20.70 -4.67
N ILE A 7 1.00 21.46 -5.69
CA ILE A 7 -0.21 21.20 -6.49
C ILE A 7 0.00 19.95 -7.35
N ILE A 8 -0.90 18.97 -7.23
CA ILE A 8 -0.86 17.76 -8.05
C ILE A 8 -1.68 17.93 -9.33
N GLU A 9 -1.11 17.50 -10.45
CA GLU A 9 -1.79 17.45 -11.75
C GLU A 9 -2.31 16.04 -12.01
N TRP A 10 -3.38 15.94 -12.79
CA TRP A 10 -4.03 14.68 -13.14
C TRP A 10 -4.11 14.55 -14.66
N ASP A 11 -3.88 13.36 -15.20
CA ASP A 11 -4.17 13.07 -16.61
C ASP A 11 -5.63 12.66 -16.82
N HIS A 12 -6.00 12.39 -18.08
CA HIS A 12 -7.34 11.95 -18.47
C HIS A 12 -7.76 10.59 -17.87
N LEU A 13 -6.84 9.86 -17.23
CA LEU A 13 -7.09 8.58 -16.55
C LEU A 13 -6.97 8.73 -15.02
N ASP A 14 -7.03 9.96 -14.50
CA ASP A 14 -6.91 10.28 -13.07
C ASP A 14 -5.58 9.80 -12.46
N ARG A 15 -4.51 9.75 -13.25
CA ARG A 15 -3.18 9.40 -12.74
C ARG A 15 -2.47 10.69 -12.32
N PRO A 16 -1.79 10.68 -11.15
CA PRO A 16 -1.00 11.82 -10.71
C PRO A 16 0.20 12.03 -11.66
N THR A 17 0.28 13.22 -12.24
CA THR A 17 1.32 13.69 -13.16
C THR A 17 1.98 14.97 -12.65
N GLY A 18 2.93 15.49 -13.41
CA GLY A 18 3.64 16.72 -13.08
C GLY A 18 4.77 16.53 -12.07
N LYS A 19 5.31 17.66 -11.61
CA LYS A 19 6.54 17.74 -10.79
C LYS A 19 6.41 16.99 -9.45
N TRP A 20 5.24 17.02 -8.84
CA TRP A 20 4.99 16.50 -7.49
C TRP A 20 4.43 15.07 -7.46
N ALA A 21 4.30 14.40 -8.62
CA ALA A 21 3.73 13.05 -8.71
C ALA A 21 4.49 12.01 -7.89
N THR A 22 5.82 12.13 -7.80
CA THR A 22 6.66 11.22 -7.01
C THR A 22 6.45 11.44 -5.51
N ASP A 23 6.47 12.69 -5.06
CA ASP A 23 6.19 13.06 -3.67
C ASP A 23 4.78 12.63 -3.25
N TYR A 24 3.79 12.82 -4.12
CA TYR A 24 2.42 12.33 -3.92
C TYR A 24 2.36 10.83 -3.69
N LYS A 25 3.02 10.04 -4.56
CA LYS A 25 3.08 8.58 -4.42
C LYS A 25 3.80 8.14 -3.15
N ASN A 26 4.81 8.88 -2.71
CA ASN A 26 5.55 8.60 -1.49
C ASN A 26 4.71 8.91 -0.25
N HIS A 27 4.11 10.10 -0.21
CA HIS A 27 3.25 10.56 0.87
C HIS A 27 2.06 9.62 1.08
N ILE A 28 1.33 9.27 0.01
CA ILE A 28 0.24 8.28 0.08
C ILE A 28 0.72 6.97 0.69
N GLY A 29 1.87 6.46 0.23
CA GLY A 29 2.44 5.24 0.77
C GLY A 29 2.75 5.36 2.26
N GLU A 30 3.34 6.47 2.70
CA GLU A 30 3.65 6.74 4.10
C GLU A 30 2.39 6.81 4.98
N ILE A 31 1.45 7.69 4.66
CA ILE A 31 0.25 7.88 5.49
C ILE A 31 -0.62 6.62 5.55
N SER A 32 -0.71 5.87 4.44
CA SER A 32 -1.52 4.65 4.39
C SER A 32 -0.95 3.59 5.31
N ARG A 33 0.38 3.47 5.38
CA ARG A 33 1.04 2.50 6.25
C ARG A 33 1.06 2.95 7.72
N ALA A 34 1.14 4.25 7.96
CA ALA A 34 1.18 4.81 9.31
C ALA A 34 -0.19 4.81 9.99
N LYS A 35 -1.26 5.10 9.24
CA LYS A 35 -2.62 5.27 9.80
C LYS A 35 -3.49 4.02 9.70
N VAL A 36 -3.24 3.13 8.74
CA VAL A 36 -4.01 1.90 8.56
C VAL A 36 -3.24 0.71 9.12
N SER A 37 -3.74 0.16 10.23
CA SER A 37 -3.12 -0.99 10.90
C SER A 37 -2.99 -2.19 9.97
N ILE A 38 -1.87 -2.91 10.06
CA ILE A 38 -1.64 -4.14 9.29
C ILE A 38 -2.53 -5.31 9.72
N LEU A 39 -3.18 -5.20 10.90
CA LEU A 39 -4.07 -6.22 11.46
C LEU A 39 -5.44 -6.26 10.76
N ILE A 40 -5.89 -5.13 10.21
CA ILE A 40 -7.15 -5.06 9.47
C ILE A 40 -7.06 -6.02 8.27
N ARG A 41 -8.07 -6.87 8.05
CA ARG A 41 -8.02 -7.90 7.00
C ARG A 41 -8.17 -7.29 5.62
N THR A 42 -9.26 -6.58 5.37
CA THR A 42 -9.62 -6.01 4.07
C THR A 42 -9.75 -4.48 4.13
N TRP A 43 -9.81 -3.80 2.97
CA TRP A 43 -9.93 -2.34 2.94
C TRP A 43 -11.34 -1.87 3.33
N GLU A 44 -12.30 -2.74 3.09
CA GLU A 44 -13.71 -2.61 3.42
C GLU A 44 -13.88 -2.49 4.94
N ASP A 45 -13.08 -3.24 5.71
CA ASP A 45 -13.04 -3.21 7.18
C ASP A 45 -12.40 -1.93 7.77
N VAL A 46 -11.74 -1.11 6.95
CA VAL A 46 -11.16 0.16 7.41
C VAL A 46 -12.29 1.15 7.66
N SER A 47 -12.35 1.69 8.87
CA SER A 47 -13.39 2.63 9.29
C SER A 47 -13.42 3.89 8.41
N GLN A 48 -14.62 4.44 8.24
CA GLN A 48 -14.80 5.64 7.42
C GLN A 48 -14.01 6.83 7.96
N GLY A 49 -13.90 6.98 9.29
CA GLY A 49 -13.09 8.03 9.91
C GLY A 49 -11.60 7.97 9.55
N ILE A 50 -11.02 6.77 9.41
CA ILE A 50 -9.63 6.62 8.95
C ILE A 50 -9.53 7.00 7.47
N LYS A 51 -10.47 6.56 6.64
CA LYS A 51 -10.53 6.92 5.20
C LYS A 51 -10.65 8.43 5.02
N ASP A 52 -11.50 9.09 5.78
CA ASP A 52 -11.66 10.55 5.73
C ASP A 52 -10.39 11.26 6.21
N THR A 53 -9.74 10.77 7.26
CA THR A 53 -8.44 11.31 7.72
C THR A 53 -7.37 11.20 6.64
N LEU A 54 -7.29 10.05 5.95
CA LEU A 54 -6.35 9.86 4.83
C LEU A 54 -6.65 10.84 3.69
N TRP A 55 -7.92 11.03 3.36
CA TRP A 55 -8.33 11.98 2.32
C TRP A 55 -7.92 13.41 2.69
N GLU A 56 -8.30 13.88 3.88
CA GLU A 56 -8.02 15.26 4.32
C GLU A 56 -6.51 15.54 4.44
N ASP A 57 -5.70 14.56 4.82
CA ASP A 57 -4.25 14.71 4.84
C ASP A 57 -3.67 14.92 3.44
N VAL A 58 -4.04 14.07 2.48
CA VAL A 58 -3.56 14.19 1.09
C VAL A 58 -4.08 15.47 0.45
N LYS A 59 -5.35 15.79 0.69
CA LYS A 59 -6.00 16.99 0.18
C LYS A 59 -5.28 18.26 0.65
N ARG A 60 -4.93 18.33 1.94
CA ARG A 60 -4.19 19.45 2.53
C ARG A 60 -2.75 19.53 2.02
N GLU A 61 -2.03 18.41 1.96
CA GLU A 61 -0.64 18.40 1.51
C GLU A 61 -0.51 18.81 0.03
N PHE A 62 -1.38 18.27 -0.83
CA PHE A 62 -1.31 18.46 -2.29
C PHE A 62 -2.29 19.48 -2.86
N HIS A 63 -2.99 20.22 -1.98
CA HIS A 63 -3.94 21.28 -2.34
C HIS A 63 -5.00 20.81 -3.36
N ILE A 64 -5.54 19.61 -3.17
CA ILE A 64 -6.54 19.04 -4.07
C ILE A 64 -7.88 19.73 -3.80
N THR A 65 -8.40 20.46 -4.79
CA THR A 65 -9.69 21.14 -4.68
C THR A 65 -10.86 20.30 -5.20
N ASP A 66 -10.57 19.29 -6.03
CA ASP A 66 -11.55 18.43 -6.65
C ASP A 66 -11.90 17.23 -5.74
N GLU A 67 -13.09 17.28 -5.14
CA GLU A 67 -13.62 16.21 -4.27
C GLU A 67 -13.85 14.89 -5.01
N THR A 68 -14.03 14.91 -6.35
CA THR A 68 -14.20 13.66 -7.13
C THR A 68 -12.96 12.78 -7.07
N LYS A 69 -11.79 13.35 -6.73
CA LYS A 69 -10.54 12.62 -6.57
C LYS A 69 -10.47 11.81 -5.28
N LYS A 70 -11.39 11.99 -4.32
CA LYS A 70 -11.39 11.26 -3.05
C LYS A 70 -11.29 9.75 -3.25
N GLU A 71 -12.11 9.18 -4.13
CA GLU A 71 -12.07 7.74 -4.39
C GLU A 71 -10.75 7.29 -5.03
N VAL A 72 -10.19 8.10 -5.94
CA VAL A 72 -8.92 7.81 -6.62
C VAL A 72 -7.77 7.77 -5.61
N VAL A 73 -7.76 8.74 -4.68
CA VAL A 73 -6.78 8.80 -3.58
C VAL A 73 -6.94 7.58 -2.67
N LEU A 74 -8.15 7.26 -2.24
CA LEU A 74 -8.39 6.12 -1.34
C LEU A 74 -8.06 4.79 -1.99
N LYS A 75 -8.35 4.60 -3.29
CA LYS A 75 -7.91 3.42 -4.05
C LYS A 75 -6.39 3.31 -4.12
N SER A 76 -5.70 4.44 -4.25
CA SER A 76 -4.23 4.49 -4.22
C SER A 76 -3.67 4.14 -2.84
N CYS A 77 -4.31 4.62 -1.77
CA CYS A 77 -3.98 4.27 -0.39
C CYS A 77 -4.16 2.77 -0.13
N ASP A 78 -5.29 2.20 -0.52
CA ASP A 78 -5.58 0.77 -0.41
C ASP A 78 -4.49 -0.06 -1.08
N LYS A 79 -4.21 0.22 -2.35
CA LYS A 79 -3.19 -0.49 -3.11
C LYS A 79 -1.83 -0.47 -2.40
N ARG A 80 -1.37 0.71 -1.95
CA ARG A 80 -0.07 0.84 -1.25
C ARG A 80 -0.04 0.14 0.10
N TRP A 81 -1.15 0.16 0.83
CA TRP A 81 -1.28 -0.58 2.09
C TRP A 81 -1.25 -2.10 1.88
N ARG A 82 -1.98 -2.63 0.88
CA ARG A 82 -1.94 -4.07 0.53
C ARG A 82 -0.54 -4.50 0.07
N GLU A 83 0.11 -3.71 -0.79
CA GLU A 83 1.49 -3.94 -1.23
C GLU A 83 2.45 -3.97 -0.04
N PHE A 84 2.27 -3.08 0.94
CA PHE A 84 3.07 -3.07 2.16
C PHE A 84 2.89 -4.34 3.00
N LYS A 85 1.64 -4.76 3.25
CA LYS A 85 1.38 -6.03 3.96
C LYS A 85 1.98 -7.23 3.23
N SER A 86 1.91 -7.25 1.90
CA SER A 86 2.54 -8.29 1.08
C SER A 86 4.06 -8.28 1.19
N ARG A 87 4.69 -7.10 1.18
CA ARG A 87 6.14 -6.94 1.41
C ARG A 87 6.58 -7.47 2.77
N LEU A 88 5.82 -7.17 3.83
CA LEU A 88 6.11 -7.68 5.16
C LEU A 88 6.01 -9.20 5.23
N ALA A 89 4.93 -9.78 4.68
CA ALA A 89 4.73 -11.22 4.68
C ALA A 89 5.79 -11.97 3.85
N THR A 90 6.06 -11.52 2.62
CA THR A 90 7.05 -12.15 1.74
C THR A 90 8.48 -12.01 2.24
N GLY A 91 8.81 -10.90 2.90
CA GLY A 91 10.15 -10.64 3.42
C GLY A 91 10.46 -11.34 4.75
N TRP A 92 9.57 -11.24 5.74
CA TRP A 92 9.85 -11.67 7.12
C TRP A 92 9.13 -12.95 7.55
N ILE A 93 8.05 -13.35 6.87
CA ILE A 93 7.31 -14.56 7.22
C ILE A 93 7.68 -15.71 6.27
N ARG A 94 7.55 -15.48 4.96
CA ARG A 94 7.79 -16.52 3.94
C ARG A 94 9.25 -16.60 3.48
N GLY A 95 10.05 -15.56 3.73
CA GLY A 95 11.46 -15.50 3.33
C GLY A 95 11.71 -15.48 1.81
N THR A 96 10.68 -15.29 0.98
CA THR A 96 10.77 -15.31 -0.49
C THR A 96 11.29 -14.00 -1.09
N ARG A 97 11.38 -12.94 -0.28
CA ARG A 97 11.87 -11.62 -0.70
C ARG A 97 13.12 -11.24 0.08
N LYS A 98 14.08 -10.62 -0.60
CA LYS A 98 15.29 -10.06 0.04
C LYS A 98 14.91 -9.01 1.09
N ARG A 99 15.39 -9.24 2.32
CA ARG A 99 15.26 -8.33 3.46
C ARG A 99 16.28 -7.17 3.36
N PRO A 100 16.07 -6.06 4.09
CA PRO A 100 17.12 -5.05 4.29
C PRO A 100 18.42 -5.71 4.79
N LYS A 101 19.58 -5.18 4.37
CA LYS A 101 20.90 -5.75 4.72
C LYS A 101 21.12 -5.86 6.23
N ASP A 102 20.55 -4.92 6.99
CA ASP A 102 20.73 -4.82 8.43
C ASP A 102 19.90 -5.83 9.25
N GLU A 103 19.16 -6.74 8.59
CA GLU A 103 18.28 -7.75 9.23
C GLU A 103 17.22 -7.23 10.22
N LYS A 104 17.03 -5.91 10.28
CA LYS A 104 16.05 -5.25 11.16
C LYS A 104 14.66 -5.84 11.03
N MET A 105 13.98 -5.99 12.15
CA MET A 105 12.61 -6.48 12.18
C MET A 105 11.63 -5.36 11.82
N PRO A 106 10.39 -5.67 11.39
CA PRO A 106 9.44 -4.65 10.98
C PRO A 106 9.12 -3.64 12.07
N TYR A 107 9.13 -4.05 13.35
CA TYR A 107 8.94 -3.17 14.49
C TYR A 107 10.14 -2.27 14.81
N ASP A 108 11.32 -2.56 14.27
CA ASP A 108 12.48 -1.65 14.34
C ASP A 108 12.49 -0.64 13.18
N LEU A 109 11.88 -1.00 12.05
CA LEU A 109 11.84 -0.19 10.83
C LEU A 109 10.68 0.79 10.81
N TYR A 110 9.57 0.45 11.46
CA TYR A 110 8.32 1.19 11.40
C TYR A 110 7.79 1.42 12.81
N SER A 111 7.84 2.67 13.27
CA SER A 111 7.42 3.06 14.64
C SER A 111 5.96 2.72 14.96
N TYR A 112 5.11 2.64 13.94
CA TYR A 112 3.69 2.28 14.05
C TYR A 112 3.44 0.76 14.09
N ILE A 113 4.49 -0.08 14.01
CA ILE A 113 4.39 -1.54 14.19
C ILE A 113 5.03 -1.89 15.53
N THR A 114 4.22 -2.21 16.53
CA THR A 114 4.73 -2.76 17.80
C THR A 114 5.04 -4.25 17.66
N LYS A 115 5.78 -4.82 18.62
CA LYS A 115 6.04 -6.26 18.67
C LYS A 115 4.76 -7.08 18.75
N ASP A 116 3.74 -6.59 19.46
CA ASP A 116 2.44 -7.26 19.59
C ASP A 116 1.66 -7.22 18.28
N ILE A 117 1.57 -6.06 17.64
CA ILE A 117 0.98 -5.92 16.29
C ILE A 117 1.68 -6.86 15.31
N TRP A 118 3.01 -6.92 15.35
CA TRP A 118 3.76 -7.83 14.50
C TRP A 118 3.42 -9.30 14.78
N LYS A 119 3.39 -9.71 16.05
CA LYS A 119 3.07 -11.09 16.46
C LYS A 119 1.68 -11.50 16.00
N GLU A 120 0.69 -10.63 16.14
CA GLU A 120 -0.67 -10.90 15.68
C GLU A 120 -0.76 -10.93 14.15
N PHE A 121 -0.06 -10.02 13.46
CA PHE A 121 0.02 -10.06 12.00
C PHE A 121 0.62 -11.37 11.48
N VAL A 122 1.66 -11.90 12.13
CA VAL A 122 2.22 -13.22 11.79
C VAL A 122 1.16 -14.30 11.93
N LYS A 123 0.43 -14.35 13.06
CA LYS A 123 -0.66 -15.32 13.27
C LYS A 123 -1.72 -15.26 12.17
N ILE A 124 -2.14 -14.06 11.77
CA ILE A 124 -3.13 -13.86 10.70
C ILE A 124 -2.59 -14.35 9.34
N ARG A 125 -1.29 -14.23 9.10
CA ARG A 125 -0.66 -14.62 7.82
C ARG A 125 -0.27 -16.10 7.74
N THR A 126 -0.18 -16.78 8.89
CA THR A 126 0.10 -18.21 9.00
C THR A 126 -1.13 -19.01 9.44
N SER A 127 -2.31 -18.39 9.54
CA SER A 127 -3.55 -19.11 9.84
C SER A 127 -3.98 -19.95 8.64
N GLU A 128 -4.65 -21.07 8.91
CA GLU A 128 -5.17 -22.00 7.89
C GLU A 128 -6.01 -21.29 6.81
N GLU A 129 -6.89 -20.36 7.19
CA GLU A 129 -7.66 -19.54 6.25
C GLU A 129 -6.78 -18.74 5.27
N ALA A 130 -5.64 -18.24 5.74
CA ALA A 130 -4.68 -17.51 4.90
C ALA A 130 -3.89 -18.45 3.98
N GLU A 131 -3.63 -19.68 4.41
CA GLU A 131 -3.03 -20.72 3.58
C GLU A 131 -3.98 -21.17 2.49
N GLU A 132 -5.24 -21.43 2.80
CA GLU A 132 -6.27 -21.80 1.81
C GLU A 132 -6.45 -20.74 0.72
N ILE A 133 -6.52 -19.46 1.11
CA ILE A 133 -6.59 -18.34 0.14
C ILE A 133 -5.35 -18.33 -0.73
N SER A 134 -4.16 -18.51 -0.14
CA SER A 134 -2.90 -18.53 -0.86
C SER A 134 -2.79 -19.72 -1.82
N GLU A 135 -3.32 -20.88 -1.42
CA GLU A 135 -3.34 -22.09 -2.23
C GLU A 135 -4.31 -21.96 -3.40
N LYS A 136 -5.54 -21.48 -3.18
CA LYS A 136 -6.49 -21.17 -4.26
C LYS A 136 -5.87 -20.22 -5.28
N ALA A 137 -5.20 -19.15 -4.82
CA ALA A 137 -4.52 -18.22 -5.72
C ALA A 137 -3.37 -18.89 -6.50
N ARG A 138 -2.59 -19.77 -5.86
CA ARG A 138 -1.52 -20.55 -6.51
C ARG A 138 -2.08 -21.53 -7.54
N GLN A 139 -3.19 -22.20 -7.23
CA GLN A 139 -3.90 -23.08 -8.16
C GLN A 139 -4.38 -22.27 -9.38
N SER A 140 -5.08 -21.15 -9.18
CA SER A 140 -5.49 -20.26 -10.27
C SER A 140 -4.31 -19.80 -11.12
N GLN A 141 -3.17 -19.47 -10.51
CA GLN A 141 -1.94 -19.11 -11.23
C GLN A 141 -1.38 -20.29 -12.05
N SER A 142 -1.47 -21.52 -11.56
CA SER A 142 -0.98 -22.71 -12.28
C SER A 142 -1.78 -23.00 -13.57
N PHE A 143 -3.06 -22.59 -13.61
CA PHE A 143 -3.89 -22.66 -14.80
C PHE A 143 -3.66 -21.49 -15.79
N ASN A 144 -2.77 -20.54 -15.47
CA ASN A 144 -2.45 -19.46 -16.38
C ASN A 144 -1.47 -19.93 -17.47
N ILE A 145 -2.03 -20.32 -18.62
CA ILE A 145 -1.28 -20.80 -19.79
C ILE A 145 -0.49 -19.67 -20.48
N TYR A 146 -0.93 -18.42 -20.33
CA TYR A 146 -0.35 -17.26 -20.99
C TYR A 146 0.22 -16.26 -19.96
N PRO A 147 1.34 -16.60 -19.30
CA PRO A 147 2.00 -15.65 -18.42
C PRO A 147 2.49 -14.45 -19.23
N HIS A 148 2.34 -13.25 -18.67
CA HIS A 148 2.78 -12.03 -19.32
C HIS A 148 4.32 -12.00 -19.39
N HIS A 149 4.88 -12.04 -20.60
CA HIS A 149 6.33 -12.03 -20.83
C HIS A 149 6.92 -10.63 -21.08
N MET A 150 6.07 -9.62 -21.32
CA MET A 150 6.53 -8.25 -21.52
C MET A 150 6.87 -7.57 -20.18
N GLY A 151 7.96 -6.80 -20.16
CA GLY A 151 8.34 -6.02 -18.99
C GLY A 151 7.41 -4.81 -18.78
N GLN A 152 7.60 -4.08 -17.68
CA GLN A 152 6.80 -2.90 -17.33
C GLN A 152 6.96 -1.70 -18.31
N LYS A 153 7.80 -1.82 -19.35
CA LYS A 153 8.22 -0.75 -20.27
C LYS A 153 8.06 -1.11 -21.76
N SER A 154 6.98 -1.78 -22.16
CA SER A 154 6.62 -1.89 -23.57
C SER A 154 5.32 -1.13 -23.81
N TYR A 155 5.27 -0.42 -24.95
CA TYR A 155 4.35 0.68 -25.32
C TYR A 155 4.77 2.03 -24.74
N ALA A 156 5.85 2.57 -25.31
CA ALA A 156 6.02 4.02 -25.48
C ALA A 156 5.32 4.43 -26.78
#